data_AF-A0A7X8ZEZ3-F1
#
_entry.id   AF-A0A7X8ZEZ3-F1
#
_cell.length_a   1.000
_cell.length_b   1.000
_cell.length_c   1.000
_cell.angle_alpha   90.00
_cell.angle_beta   90.00
_cell.angle_gamma   90.00
#
_symmetry.space_group_name_H-M   'P 1'
#
loop_
_entity.id
_entity.type
_entity.pdbx_description
1 polymer ?
#
loop_
_entity_poly.entity_id
_entity_poly.type
_entity_poly.pdbx_seq_one_letter_code
_entity_poly.pdbx_strand_id
1 'polypeptide(L)'
;MRFGRIATPDGMCFCTIEGEGDDIANLTAKEIEGTPFTEVKHTGREWPLKDVRLLAPMLPSKIVAIGRNYADHVAEVFKESAEKLPPTLFLKPPT
;
A
#
# COMPACT_ATOMS: atom_id res chain seq x y z
N MET A 1 -3.65 -4.92 -12.22
CA MET A 1 -3.89 -3.48 -12.01
C MET A 1 -3.36 -3.11 -10.63
N ARG A 2 -2.53 -2.07 -10.50
CA ARG A 2 -1.99 -1.60 -9.22
C ARG A 2 -2.71 -0.31 -8.86
N PHE A 3 -3.21 -0.18 -7.63
CA PHE A 3 -3.85 1.06 -7.15
C PHE A 3 -2.92 1.81 -6.21
N GLY A 4 -2.98 3.13 -6.28
CA GLY A 4 -2.20 4.01 -5.42
C GLY A 4 -2.98 5.26 -5.05
N ARG A 5 -2.37 6.03 -4.16
CA ARG A 5 -2.73 7.43 -3.91
C ARG A 5 -1.52 8.28 -4.18
N ILE A 6 -1.73 9.42 -4.83
CA ILE A 6 -0.68 10.38 -5.13
C ILE A 6 -1.05 11.76 -4.61
N ALA A 7 -0.04 12.55 -4.27
CA ALA A 7 -0.17 13.98 -4.12
C ALA A 7 0.44 14.66 -5.35
N THR A 8 -0.36 15.48 -6.01
CA THR A 8 -0.01 16.35 -7.13
C THR A 8 -0.01 17.82 -6.64
N PRO A 9 0.46 18.78 -7.46
CA PRO A 9 0.30 20.20 -7.16
C PRO A 9 -1.17 20.63 -6.93
N ASP A 10 -2.12 19.92 -7.55
CA ASP A 10 -3.56 20.26 -7.51
C ASP A 10 -4.31 19.60 -6.34
N GLY A 11 -3.73 18.58 -5.69
CA GLY A 11 -4.36 17.89 -4.58
C GLY A 11 -3.96 16.42 -4.44
N MET A 12 -4.82 15.63 -3.80
CA MET A 12 -4.62 14.20 -3.62
C MET A 12 -5.74 13.44 -4.33
N CYS A 13 -5.38 12.36 -5.02
CA CYS A 13 -6.34 11.50 -5.71
C CYS A 13 -5.95 10.02 -5.61
N PHE A 14 -6.89 9.15 -5.93
CA PHE A 14 -6.61 7.76 -6.24
C PHE A 14 -6.21 7.62 -7.71
N CYS A 15 -5.36 6.64 -7.99
CA CYS A 15 -4.89 6.37 -9.34
C CYS A 15 -4.64 4.87 -9.56
N THR A 16 -4.64 4.44 -10.82
CA THR A 16 -3.96 3.21 -11.23
C THR A 16 -2.49 3.51 -11.52
N ILE A 17 -1.61 2.53 -11.27
CA ILE A 17 -0.18 2.62 -11.57
C ILE A 17 0.15 1.61 -12.67
N GLU A 18 0.53 2.14 -13.83
CA GLU A 18 0.84 1.40 -15.05
C GLU A 18 2.31 1.58 -15.46
N GLY A 19 2.83 0.64 -16.24
CA GLY A 19 4.25 0.56 -16.61
C GLY A 19 4.89 -0.77 -16.19
N GLU A 20 6.08 -1.05 -16.71
CA GLU A 20 6.78 -2.31 -16.50
C GLU A 20 7.74 -2.23 -15.30
N GLY A 21 7.79 -3.30 -14.50
CA GLY A 21 8.59 -3.34 -13.28
C GLY A 21 8.10 -2.38 -12.19
N ASP A 22 8.99 -2.08 -11.25
CA ASP A 22 8.72 -1.25 -10.07
C ASP A 22 9.57 0.04 -10.03
N ASP A 23 10.32 0.32 -11.09
CA ASP A 23 11.09 1.57 -11.21
C ASP A 23 10.14 2.75 -11.50
N ILE A 24 10.06 3.66 -10.54
CA ILE A 24 9.22 4.88 -10.58
C ILE A 24 9.48 5.70 -11.84
N ALA A 25 10.68 5.66 -12.42
CA ALA A 25 11.00 6.38 -13.66
C ALA A 25 10.20 5.88 -14.87
N ASN A 26 9.75 4.62 -14.84
CA ASN A 26 9.03 3.95 -15.94
C ASN A 26 7.53 3.76 -15.64
N LEU A 27 7.06 4.31 -14.53
CA LEU A 27 5.66 4.16 -14.09
C LEU A 27 4.86 5.44 -14.37
N THR A 28 3.58 5.27 -14.67
CA THR A 28 2.61 6.35 -14.89
C THR A 28 1.43 6.14 -13.95
N ALA A 29 1.05 7.21 -13.26
CA ALA A 29 -0.14 7.26 -12.43
C ALA A 29 -1.31 7.85 -13.22
N LYS A 30 -2.38 7.08 -13.42
CA LYS A 30 -3.61 7.53 -14.10
C LYS A 30 -4.70 7.72 -13.08
N GLU A 31 -5.21 8.94 -12.96
CA GLU A 31 -6.24 9.24 -11.97
C GLU A 31 -7.53 8.46 -12.22
N ILE A 32 -8.21 8.11 -11.13
CA ILE A 32 -9.54 7.52 -11.15
C ILE A 32 -10.53 8.41 -10.40
N GLU A 33 -11.78 8.41 -10.86
CA GLU A 33 -12.90 8.99 -10.13
C GLU A 33 -13.24 8.16 -8.89
N GLY A 34 -13.45 8.82 -7.76
CA GLY A 34 -13.93 8.16 -6.55
C GLY A 34 -12.87 7.28 -5.87
N THR A 35 -13.16 5.98 -5.73
CA THR A 35 -12.39 5.06 -4.88
C THR A 35 -12.10 3.74 -5.62
N PRO A 36 -11.08 2.97 -5.19
CA PRO A 36 -10.73 1.70 -5.84
C PRO A 36 -11.72 0.55 -5.58
N PHE A 37 -12.84 0.80 -4.90
CA PHE A 37 -13.82 -0.22 -4.51
C PHE A 37 -14.99 -0.35 -5.48
N THR A 38 -15.09 0.54 -6.47
CA THR A 38 -16.09 0.52 -7.52
C THR A 38 -15.42 0.34 -8.88
N GLU A 39 -16.23 0.21 -9.94
CA GLU A 39 -15.72 0.20 -11.31
C GLU A 39 -14.81 1.41 -11.57
N VAL A 40 -13.66 1.15 -12.19
CA VAL A 40 -12.65 2.18 -12.43
C VAL A 40 -13.08 3.09 -13.57
N LYS A 41 -13.23 4.38 -13.28
CA LYS A 41 -13.47 5.42 -14.27
C LYS A 41 -12.29 6.38 -14.27
N HIS A 42 -11.57 6.43 -15.39
CA HIS A 42 -10.44 7.34 -15.55
C HIS A 42 -10.93 8.74 -15.86
N THR A 43 -10.34 9.74 -15.21
CA THR A 43 -10.61 11.16 -15.50
C THR A 43 -9.94 11.64 -16.78
N GLY A 44 -8.97 10.87 -17.29
CA GLY A 44 -8.07 11.25 -18.39
C GLY A 44 -6.81 12.00 -17.93
N ARG A 45 -6.68 12.35 -16.66
CA ARG A 45 -5.44 12.92 -16.11
C ARG A 45 -4.44 11.83 -15.77
N GLU A 46 -3.19 12.05 -16.17
CA GLU A 46 -2.08 11.16 -15.90
C GLU A 46 -0.79 11.92 -15.63
N TRP A 47 0.10 11.32 -14.84
CA TRP A 47 1.40 11.87 -14.51
C TRP A 47 2.44 10.75 -14.56
N PRO A 48 3.67 11.01 -15.05
CA PRO A 48 4.80 10.16 -14.73
C PRO A 48 4.92 10.05 -13.21
N LEU A 49 5.06 8.84 -12.68
CA LEU A 49 5.04 8.61 -11.22
C LEU A 49 6.21 9.33 -10.52
N LYS A 50 7.33 9.51 -11.22
CA LYS A 50 8.49 10.29 -10.76
C LYS A 50 8.22 11.78 -10.51
N ASP A 51 7.16 12.33 -11.13
CA ASP A 51 6.83 13.76 -11.06
C ASP A 51 5.80 14.07 -9.96
N VAL A 52 5.27 13.04 -9.29
CA VAL A 52 4.28 13.15 -8.22
C VAL A 52 4.75 12.39 -6.99
N ARG A 53 4.17 12.71 -5.83
CA ARG A 53 4.52 12.00 -4.59
C ARG A 53 3.57 10.84 -4.36
N LEU A 54 4.09 9.61 -4.41
CA LEU A 54 3.35 8.42 -3.98
C LEU A 54 3.09 8.47 -2.46
N LEU A 55 1.85 8.17 -2.07
CA LEU A 55 1.39 8.12 -0.68
C LEU A 55 1.08 6.68 -0.27
N ALA A 56 0.78 6.48 1.02
CA ALA A 56 0.14 5.24 1.46
C ALA A 56 -1.15 5.03 0.64
N PRO A 57 -1.36 3.82 0.07
CA PRO A 57 -2.41 3.59 -0.92
C PRO A 57 -3.82 3.66 -0.33
N MET A 58 -3.95 3.71 1.00
CA MET A 58 -5.24 3.76 1.69
C MET A 58 -5.14 4.51 3.01
N LEU A 59 -6.29 4.98 3.51
CA LEU A 59 -6.49 5.42 4.89
C LEU A 59 -7.33 4.34 5.61
N PRO A 60 -6.71 3.26 6.12
CA PRO A 60 -7.45 2.19 6.75
C PRO A 60 -8.12 2.67 8.04
N SER A 61 -9.36 2.24 8.29
CA SER A 61 -10.05 2.53 9.58
C SER A 61 -9.41 1.81 10.77
N LYS A 62 -8.70 0.70 10.51
CA LYS A 62 -7.93 -0.08 11.48
C LYS A 62 -6.82 -0.86 10.78
N ILE A 63 -5.72 -1.10 11.48
CA ILE A 63 -4.63 -1.96 11.01
C ILE A 63 -4.56 -3.19 11.92
N VAL A 64 -4.98 -4.34 11.39
CA VAL A 64 -4.93 -5.64 12.07
C VAL A 64 -3.69 -6.37 11.60
N ALA A 65 -2.87 -6.85 12.53
CA ALA A 65 -1.63 -7.53 12.23
C ALA A 65 -1.51 -8.85 13.00
N ILE A 66 -0.74 -9.79 12.44
CA ILE A 66 -0.40 -11.06 13.07
C ILE A 66 1.07 -11.02 13.47
N GLY A 67 1.33 -11.01 14.77
CA GLY A 67 2.66 -11.16 15.33
C GLY A 67 3.06 -12.64 15.28
N ARG A 68 4.36 -12.90 15.19
CA ARG A 68 4.93 -14.25 15.28
C ARG A 68 4.41 -15.22 14.19
N ASN A 69 4.16 -14.69 12.99
CA ASN A 69 3.61 -15.48 11.88
C ASN A 69 4.67 -16.22 11.04
N TYR A 70 5.95 -16.13 11.42
CA TYR A 70 7.08 -16.75 10.74
C TYR A 70 8.00 -17.39 11.77
N ALA A 71 8.22 -18.71 11.68
CA ALA A 71 8.94 -19.47 12.70
C ALA A 71 10.39 -18.99 12.88
N ASP A 72 11.10 -18.78 11.77
CA ASP A 72 12.48 -18.28 11.81
C ASP A 72 12.56 -16.88 12.43
N HIS A 73 11.58 -16.02 12.13
CA HIS A 73 11.52 -14.70 12.73
C HIS A 73 11.24 -14.76 14.24
N VAL A 74 10.43 -15.73 14.69
CA VAL A 74 10.21 -15.96 16.13
C VAL A 74 11.50 -16.41 16.81
N ALA A 75 12.22 -17.35 16.21
CA ALA A 75 13.51 -17.82 16.71
C ALA A 75 14.56 -16.70 16.73
N GLU A 76 14.58 -15.84 15.70
CA GLU A 76 15.48 -14.70 15.61
C GLU A 76 15.20 -13.65 16.70
N VAL A 77 13.94 -13.22 16.85
CA VAL A 77 13.56 -12.09 17.71
C VAL A 77 13.43 -12.50 19.18
N PHE A 78 12.77 -13.62 19.45
CA PHE A 78 12.45 -14.04 20.81
C PHE A 78 13.44 -15.06 21.37
N LYS A 79 14.37 -15.57 20.54
CA LYS A 79 15.33 -16.64 20.92
C LYS A 79 14.64 -17.90 21.45
N GLU A 80 13.42 -18.15 20.97
CA GLU A 80 12.58 -19.29 21.33
C GLU A 80 11.94 -19.94 20.10
N SER A 81 11.54 -21.21 20.22
CA SER A 81 10.80 -21.91 19.17
C SER A 81 9.37 -21.35 19.04
N ALA A 82 8.88 -21.25 17.80
CA ALA A 82 7.50 -20.86 17.50
C ALA A 82 6.44 -21.77 18.13
N GLU A 83 6.79 -23.00 18.51
CA GLU A 83 5.90 -23.90 19.26
C GLU A 83 5.49 -23.32 20.62
N LYS A 84 6.38 -22.55 21.27
CA LYS A 84 6.12 -21.90 22.57
C LYS A 84 5.42 -20.56 22.41
N LEU A 85 5.61 -19.91 21.26
CA LEU A 85 5.15 -18.55 21.00
C LEU A 85 4.27 -18.51 19.74
N PRO A 86 3.03 -19.00 19.82
CA PRO A 86 2.14 -19.12 18.67
C PRO A 86 1.77 -17.75 18.06
N PRO A 87 1.28 -17.69 16.82
CA PRO A 87 0.81 -16.45 16.21
C PRO A 87 -0.19 -15.70 17.09
N THR A 88 -0.13 -14.37 17.09
CA THR A 88 -1.03 -13.53 17.89
C THR A 88 -1.59 -12.37 17.08
N LEU A 89 -2.86 -12.07 17.26
CA LEU A 89 -3.50 -10.88 16.70
C LEU A 89 -3.13 -9.66 17.54
N PHE A 90 -2.80 -8.55 16.88
CA PHE A 90 -2.64 -7.25 17.51
C PHE A 90 -3.07 -6.11 16.57
N LEU A 91 -3.19 -4.89 17.11
CA LEU A 91 -3.61 -3.70 16.37
C LEU A 91 -2.50 -2.66 16.33
N LYS A 92 -2.37 -1.96 15.20
CA LYS A 92 -1.67 -0.68 15.10
C LYS A 92 -2.70 0.45 14.91
N PRO A 93 -2.50 1.62 15.54
CA PRO A 93 -3.38 2.76 15.31
C PRO A 93 -3.24 3.25 13.85
N PRO A 94 -4.29 3.86 13.25
CA PRO A 94 -4.21 4.46 11.92
C PRO A 94 -3.29 5.70 11.80
N THR A 95 -2.82 6.23 12.93
CA THR A 95 -1.97 7.43 13.04
C THR A 95 -0.52 7.15 12.68
#